data_AF-A0A9E2ZPH2-F1
#
_entry.id   AF-A0A9E2ZPH2-F1
#
_cell.length_a   1.000
_cell.length_b   1.000
_cell.length_c   1.000
_cell.angle_alpha   90.00
_cell.angle_beta   90.00
_cell.angle_gamma   90.00
#
_symmetry.space_group_name_H-M   'P 1'
#
loop_
_entity.id
_entity.type
_entity.pdbx_description
1 polymer ?
#
loop_
_entity_poly.entity_id
_entity_poly.type
_entity_poly.pdbx_seq_one_letter_code
_entity_poly.pdbx_strand_id
1 'polypeptide(L)'
;AVGYDADLVAFDPGESYVVDPSRLHHRHRLTPYSGRALSGRVRQTWLRGNALPGGDAGLGSPAGEPCGRLLGRGTVRGSADA
;
A
#
# COMPACT_ATOMS: atom_id res chain seq x y z
N ALA A 1 8.73 14.20 -3.98
CA ALA A 1 9.17 15.53 -4.45
C ALA A 1 9.21 15.52 -5.98
N VAL A 2 9.33 16.66 -6.63
CA VAL A 2 9.47 16.71 -8.10
C VAL A 2 10.63 15.80 -8.52
N GLY A 3 10.41 14.94 -9.53
CA GLY A 3 11.38 13.96 -10.03
C GLY A 3 11.37 12.58 -9.35
N TYR A 4 10.49 12.33 -8.37
CA TYR A 4 10.37 11.02 -7.71
C TYR A 4 9.23 10.17 -8.28
N ASP A 5 9.34 8.85 -8.13
CA ASP A 5 8.23 7.93 -8.37
C ASP A 5 7.04 8.32 -7.48
N ALA A 6 5.85 8.41 -8.07
CA ALA A 6 4.62 8.79 -7.38
C ALA A 6 4.04 7.62 -6.56
N ASP A 7 4.78 7.21 -5.54
CA ASP A 7 4.38 6.19 -4.56
C ASP A 7 3.68 6.88 -3.39
N LEU A 8 2.36 6.72 -3.31
CA LEU A 8 1.50 7.52 -2.45
C LEU A 8 0.45 6.66 -1.75
N VAL A 9 -0.12 7.18 -0.65
CA VAL A 9 -1.28 6.60 0.03
C VAL A 9 -2.30 7.67 0.38
N ALA A 10 -3.58 7.31 0.31
CA ALA A 10 -4.66 8.08 0.91
C ALA A 10 -4.94 7.48 2.28
N PHE A 11 -4.68 8.26 3.33
CA PHE A 11 -4.82 7.83 4.71
C PHE A 11 -5.93 8.62 5.39
N ASP A 12 -6.88 7.89 5.96
CA ASP A 12 -7.98 8.44 6.77
C ASP A 12 -7.61 8.31 8.24
N PRO A 13 -7.19 9.39 8.93
CA PRO A 13 -6.81 9.35 10.34
C PRO A 13 -8.02 9.21 11.29
N GLY A 14 -9.24 9.47 10.80
CA GLY A 14 -10.47 9.44 11.59
C GLY A 14 -11.12 8.06 11.67
N GLU A 15 -10.79 7.16 10.75
CA GLU A 15 -11.30 5.79 10.77
C GLU A 15 -10.60 4.94 11.84
N SER A 16 -11.36 4.09 12.52
CA SER A 16 -10.82 3.03 13.38
C SER A 16 -11.30 1.66 12.93
N TYR A 17 -10.49 0.63 13.15
CA TYR A 17 -10.85 -0.75 12.86
C TYR A 17 -10.22 -1.71 13.88
N VAL A 18 -10.86 -2.87 14.08
CA VAL A 18 -10.31 -3.97 14.86
C VAL A 18 -9.51 -4.89 13.95
N VAL A 19 -8.29 -5.24 14.35
CA VAL A 19 -7.43 -6.12 13.56
C VAL A 19 -7.97 -7.55 13.60
N ASP A 20 -8.40 -8.03 12.44
CA ASP A 20 -8.75 -9.42 12.18
C ASP A 20 -7.59 -10.13 11.45
N PRO A 21 -6.88 -11.09 12.10
CA PRO A 21 -5.77 -11.80 11.48
C PRO A 21 -6.14 -12.59 10.23
N SER A 22 -7.38 -13.09 10.12
CA SER A 22 -7.83 -13.95 9.01
C SER A 22 -7.78 -13.23 7.66
N ARG A 23 -7.89 -11.91 7.76
CA ARG A 23 -8.05 -10.95 6.70
C ARG A 23 -6.72 -10.28 6.29
N LEU A 24 -5.62 -10.54 7.01
CA LEU A 24 -4.28 -10.06 6.65
C LEU A 24 -3.70 -10.85 5.47
N HIS A 25 -2.96 -10.19 4.58
CA HIS A 25 -2.50 -10.82 3.33
C HIS A 25 -1.28 -11.75 3.50
N HIS A 26 -0.53 -11.64 4.61
CA HIS A 26 0.64 -12.49 4.84
C HIS A 26 0.25 -13.94 5.13
N ARG A 27 1.05 -14.90 4.66
CA ARG A 27 0.75 -16.35 4.68
C ARG A 27 0.30 -16.89 6.05
N HIS A 28 1.01 -16.53 7.13
CA HIS A 28 0.73 -17.05 8.47
C HIS A 28 -0.21 -16.11 9.21
N ARG A 29 -1.48 -16.47 9.43
CA ARG A 29 -2.52 -15.59 10.03
C ARG A 29 -2.35 -15.32 11.53
N LEU A 30 -1.16 -14.90 11.96
CA LEU A 30 -0.82 -14.54 13.33
C LEU A 30 -0.27 -13.12 13.36
N THR A 31 -0.73 -12.33 14.34
CA THR A 31 -0.23 -10.99 14.59
C THR A 31 -0.38 -10.64 16.08
N PRO A 32 0.57 -9.92 16.69
CA PRO A 32 0.41 -9.42 18.06
C PRO A 32 -0.72 -8.38 18.19
N TYR A 33 -1.26 -7.90 17.06
CA TYR A 33 -2.33 -6.92 17.05
C TYR A 33 -3.74 -7.53 17.02
N SER A 34 -3.88 -8.86 17.01
CA SER A 34 -5.18 -9.54 16.93
C SER A 34 -6.18 -8.98 17.96
N GLY A 35 -7.35 -8.56 17.49
CA GLY A 35 -8.42 -8.01 18.33
C GLY A 35 -8.17 -6.59 18.85
N ARG A 36 -7.03 -5.96 18.55
CA ARG A 36 -6.77 -4.56 18.94
C ARG A 36 -7.48 -3.61 17.99
N ALA A 37 -8.08 -2.56 18.55
CA ALA A 37 -8.54 -1.41 17.79
C ALA A 37 -7.36 -0.51 17.42
N LEU A 38 -7.23 -0.16 16.14
CA LEU A 38 -6.26 0.80 15.63
C LEU A 38 -6.99 2.01 15.05
N SER A 39 -6.37 3.18 15.15
CA SER A 39 -6.84 4.41 14.53
C SER A 39 -6.01 4.74 13.31
N GLY A 40 -6.67 5.26 12.28
CA GLY A 40 -6.10 5.48 10.98
C GLY A 40 -6.22 4.28 10.06
N ARG A 41 -6.64 4.50 8.81
CA ARG A 41 -6.68 3.45 7.78
C ARG A 41 -6.20 3.95 6.43
N VAL A 42 -5.45 3.11 5.73
CA VAL A 42 -5.11 3.35 4.32
C VAL A 42 -6.32 2.99 3.46
N ARG A 43 -6.84 3.99 2.75
CA ARG A 43 -7.96 3.89 1.82
C ARG A 43 -7.51 3.63 0.39
N GLN A 44 -6.32 4.04 0.01
CA GLN A 44 -5.82 3.78 -1.35
C GLN A 44 -4.31 3.84 -1.39
N THR A 45 -3.74 3.05 -2.29
CA THR A 45 -2.30 3.05 -2.58
C THR A 45 -2.08 3.32 -4.05
N TRP A 46 -1.13 4.19 -4.37
CA TRP A 46 -0.62 4.38 -5.72
C TRP A 46 0.84 3.94 -5.79
N LEU A 47 1.18 3.18 -6.84
CA LEU A 47 2.54 2.78 -7.15
C LEU A 47 2.93 3.44 -8.48
N ARG A 48 3.92 4.33 -8.44
CA ARG A 48 4.41 5.10 -9.60
C ARG A 48 3.26 5.80 -10.35
N GLY A 49 2.35 6.41 -9.61
CA GLY A 49 1.19 7.13 -10.13
C GLY A 49 -0.01 6.25 -10.51
N ASN A 50 0.12 4.93 -10.44
CA ASN A 50 -0.97 4.01 -10.78
C ASN A 50 -1.70 3.57 -9.52
N ALA A 51 -3.02 3.75 -9.51
CA ALA A 51 -3.90 3.24 -8.47
C ALA A 51 -3.81 1.71 -8.42
N LEU A 52 -3.46 1.15 -7.25
CA LEU A 52 -3.50 -0.30 -7.06
C LEU A 52 -4.95 -0.74 -6.83
N PRO A 53 -5.36 -1.89 -7.41
CA PRO A 53 -6.67 -2.47 -7.13
C PRO A 53 -6.75 -2.99 -5.69
N GLY A 54 -7.96 -2.95 -5.12
CA GLY A 54 -8.20 -3.27 -3.70
C GLY A 54 -8.00 -2.06 -2.79
N GLY A 55 -8.61 -0.93 -3.15
CA GLY A 55 -8.52 0.37 -2.47
C GLY A 55 -9.17 0.43 -1.08
N ASP A 56 -8.64 -0.39 -0.20
CA ASP A 56 -8.44 -0.19 1.22
C ASP A 56 -7.40 -1.24 1.62
N ALA A 57 -6.51 -0.97 2.58
CA ALA A 57 -5.63 -2.01 3.12
C ALA A 57 -6.43 -3.01 4.00
N GLY A 58 -7.51 -3.53 3.44
CA GLY A 58 -8.73 -3.90 4.13
C GLY A 58 -9.36 -5.16 3.55
N LEU A 59 -8.53 -6.21 3.49
CA LEU A 59 -8.95 -7.57 3.79
C LEU A 59 -9.62 -8.35 2.63
N GLY A 60 -8.91 -8.42 1.51
CA GLY A 60 -9.13 -9.36 0.41
C GLY A 60 -7.79 -9.66 -0.27
N SER A 61 -7.64 -10.80 -0.97
CA SER A 61 -6.37 -11.13 -1.62
C SER A 61 -5.84 -9.96 -2.45
N PRO A 62 -4.54 -9.62 -2.40
CA PRO A 62 -3.98 -8.58 -3.27
C PRO A 62 -4.36 -8.95 -4.71
N ALA A 63 -5.19 -8.12 -5.32
CA ALA A 63 -5.69 -8.38 -6.66
C ALA A 63 -4.58 -8.05 -7.66
N GLY A 64 -4.27 -9.00 -8.54
CA GLY A 64 -3.38 -8.77 -9.68
C GLY A 64 -2.00 -9.40 -9.58
N GLU A 65 -1.29 -9.35 -10.69
CA GLU A 65 0.08 -9.83 -10.80
C GLU A 65 1.04 -8.92 -10.03
N PRO A 66 2.16 -9.46 -9.50
CA PRO A 66 3.20 -8.66 -8.89
C PRO A 66 3.69 -7.54 -9.83
N CYS A 67 3.36 -6.30 -9.52
CA CYS A 67 3.72 -5.13 -10.32
C CYS A 67 4.93 -4.36 -9.75
N GLY A 68 5.71 -5.00 -8.88
CA GLY A 68 6.94 -4.44 -8.32
C GLY A 68 8.06 -4.30 -9.36
N ARG A 69 9.09 -3.53 -9.02
CA ARG A 69 10.32 -3.41 -9.82
C ARG A 69 11.51 -3.34 -8.87
N LEU A 70 12.61 -4.00 -9.23
CA LEU A 70 13.87 -3.88 -8.50
C LEU A 70 14.41 -2.45 -8.59
N LEU A 71 14.73 -1.86 -7.44
CA LEU A 71 15.30 -0.52 -7.36
C LEU A 71 16.82 -0.61 -7.16
N GLY A 72 17.57 0.13 -7.97
CA GLY A 72 19.01 0.35 -7.79
C GLY A 72 19.29 1.79 -7.36
N ARG A 73 20.38 2.03 -6.65
CA ARG A 73 20.86 3.39 -6.36
C ARG A 73 21.28 4.05 -7.69
N GLY A 74 20.91 5.32 -7.89
CA GLY A 74 21.28 6.07 -9.11
C GLY A 74 20.43 5.79 -10.35
N THR A 75 19.38 4.98 -10.26
CA THR A 75 18.39 4.85 -11.36
C THR A 75 17.51 6.11 -11.41
N VAL A 76 18.01 7.19 -12.01
CA VAL A 76 17.19 8.34 -12.40
C VAL A 76 16.46 7.95 -13.68
N ARG A 77 15.12 7.95 -13.68
CA ARG A 77 14.36 7.92 -14.95
C ARG A 77 14.39 9.32 -15.54
N GLY A 78 14.76 9.39 -16.82
CA GLY A 78 15.32 10.57 -17.47
C GLY A 78 14.44 11.81 -17.51
N SER A 79 15.10 12.96 -17.68
CA SER A 79 14.52 14.11 -18.36
C SER A 79 14.15 13.67 -19.78
N ALA A 80 12.87 13.33 -19.98
CA ALA A 80 12.25 13.60 -21.26
C ALA A 80 11.88 15.08 -21.24
N ASP A 81 12.80 15.91 -21.72
CA ASP A 81 12.47 17.27 -22.15
C ASP A 81 11.46 17.19 -23.30
N ALA A 82 10.44 18.05 -23.21
CA ALA A 82 9.61 18.64 -24.26
C ALA A 82 8.96 17.72 -25.32
#